data_AF-A0A3D3PAX4-F1
#
_entry.id   AF-A0A3D3PAX4-F1
#
_cell.length_a   1.000
_cell.length_b   1.000
_cell.length_c   1.000
_cell.angle_alpha   90.00
_cell.angle_beta   90.00
_cell.angle_gamma   90.00
#
_symmetry.space_group_name_H-M   'P 1'
#
loop_
_entity.id
_entity.type
_entity.pdbx_description
1 polymer ?
#
loop_
_entity_poly.entity_id
_entity_poly.type
_entity_poly.pdbx_seq_one_letter_code
_entity_poly.pdbx_strand_id
1 'polypeptide(L)' 'MPEILLTLFVLVIILLPQWIAGFMAHSMVRNFWFWFGISFVLPFISIIILVFLKDKAQGKKHKLADHVKD' A
#
# COMPACT_ATOMS: atom_id res chain seq x y z
N MET A 1 26.87 10.33 -16.18
CA MET A 1 25.40 10.29 -16.34
C MET A 1 24.78 10.16 -14.95
N PRO A 2 24.53 11.30 -14.27
CA PRO A 2 23.95 11.34 -12.92
C PRO A 2 22.58 10.64 -12.79
N GLU A 3 21.88 10.47 -13.90
CA GLU A 3 20.56 9.83 -14.02
C GLU A 3 20.60 8.35 -13.58
N ILE A 4 21.68 7.64 -13.89
CA ILE A 4 21.85 6.23 -13.50
C ILE A 4 21.96 6.12 -11.98
N LEU A 5 22.75 7.02 -11.37
CA LEU A 5 22.95 7.04 -9.93
C LEU A 5 21.64 7.36 -9.19
N LEU A 6 20.88 8.33 -9.70
CA LEU A 6 19.57 8.69 -9.16
C LEU A 6 18.58 7.52 -9.26
N THR A 7 18.55 6.85 -10.42
CA THR A 7 17.67 5.69 -10.65
C THR A 7 17.98 4.56 -9.68
N LEU A 8 19.26 4.24 -9.48
CA LEU A 8 19.68 3.22 -8.51
C LEU A 8 19.31 3.61 -7.08
N PHE A 9 19.48 4.87 -6.71
CA PHE A 9 19.12 5.36 -5.38
C PHE A 9 17.62 5.21 -5.09
N VAL A 10 16.78 5.62 -6.04
CA VAL A 10 15.31 5.47 -5.95
C VAL A 10 14.92 3.99 -5.88
N LEU A 11 15.55 3.14 -6.71
CA LEU A 11 15.30 1.71 -6.71
C LEU A 11 15.61 1.07 -5.36
N VAL A 12 16.75 1.42 -4.74
CA VAL A 12 17.12 0.93 -3.41
C VAL A 12 16.06 1.33 -2.39
N ILE A 13 15.61 2.59 -2.38
CA ILE A 13 14.58 3.07 -1.43
C ILE A 13 13.27 2.28 -1.59
N ILE A 14 12.84 2.02 -2.83
CA ILE A 14 11.60 1.28 -3.11
C ILE A 14 11.71 -0.19 -2.66
N LEU A 15 12.87 -0.81 -2.84
CA LEU A 15 13.08 -2.22 -2.49
C LEU A 15 13.42 -2.43 -1.01
N LEU A 16 13.95 -1.42 -0.32
CA LEU A 16 14.36 -1.48 1.08
C LEU A 16 13.30 -2.05 2.04
N PRO A 17 12.02 -1.63 2.02
CA PRO A 17 11.00 -2.21 2.91
C PRO A 17 10.76 -3.71 2.68
N GLN A 18 10.98 -4.20 1.45
CA GLN A 18 10.85 -5.61 1.11
C GLN A 18 11.96 -6.43 1.77
N TRP A 19 13.19 -5.92 1.67
CA TRP A 19 14.35 -6.50 2.36
C TRP A 19 14.19 -6.47 3.89
N ILE A 20 13.69 -5.36 4.46
CA ILE A 20 13.40 -5.29 5.90
C ILE A 20 12.40 -6.38 6.31
N ALA A 21 11.31 -6.57 5.55
CA ALA A 21 10.32 -7.60 5.86
C ALA A 21 10.94 -9.00 5.88
N GLY A 22 11.78 -9.33 4.88
CA GLY A 22 12.52 -10.58 4.83
C GLY A 22 13.47 -10.76 6.02
N PHE A 23 14.31 -9.76 6.32
CA PHE A 23 15.25 -9.82 7.44
C PHE A 23 14.54 -9.94 8.78
N MET A 24 13.46 -9.20 8.98
CA MET A 24 12.64 -9.27 10.18
C MET A 24 12.03 -10.67 10.34
N ALA A 25 11.51 -11.27 9.28
CA ALA A 25 11.02 -12.65 9.32
C ALA A 25 12.12 -13.65 9.70
N HIS A 26 13.31 -13.51 9.12
CA HIS A 26 14.46 -14.38 9.44
C HIS A 26 14.85 -14.26 10.92
N SER A 27 14.86 -13.04 11.49
CA SER A 27 15.12 -12.84 12.93
C SER A 27 14.09 -13.48 13.85
N MET A 28 12.89 -13.77 13.34
CA MET A 28 11.79 -14.41 14.08
C MET A 28 11.72 -15.93 13.84
N VAL A 29 12.76 -16.54 13.26
CA VAL A 29 12.78 -17.96 12.86
C VAL A 29 11.65 -18.30 11.88
N ARG A 30 11.27 -17.33 11.05
CA ARG A 30 10.27 -17.49 9.97
C ARG A 30 10.97 -17.52 8.61
N ASN A 31 10.28 -18.09 7.62
CA ASN A 31 10.81 -18.24 6.27
C ASN A 31 10.99 -16.87 5.57
N PHE A 32 12.25 -16.45 5.37
CA PHE A 32 12.62 -15.21 4.68
C PHE A 32 11.89 -15.03 3.34
N TRP A 33 11.97 -16.03 2.46
CA TRP A 33 11.45 -15.93 1.10
C TRP A 33 9.93 -15.83 1.04
N PHE A 34 9.25 -16.49 1.98
CA PHE A 34 7.80 -16.38 2.10
C PHE A 34 7.37 -14.96 2.47
N TRP A 35 7.99 -14.37 3.51
CA TRP A 35 7.64 -13.04 3.99
C TRP A 35 8.11 -11.91 3.04
N PHE A 36 9.28 -12.07 2.42
CA PHE A 36 9.76 -11.20 1.34
C PHE A 36 8.83 -11.25 0.12
N GLY A 37 8.36 -12.44 -0.28
CA GLY A 37 7.40 -12.58 -1.37
C GLY A 37 6.06 -11.92 -1.04
N ILE A 38 5.54 -12.13 0.17
CA ILE A 38 4.28 -11.53 0.60
C ILE A 38 4.34 -10.01 0.61
N SER A 39 5.45 -9.41 1.03
CA SER A 39 5.58 -7.94 1.03
C SER A 39 5.49 -7.33 -0.37
N PHE A 40 5.84 -8.09 -1.42
CA PHE A 40 5.63 -7.67 -2.81
C PHE A 40 4.18 -7.86 -3.25
N VAL A 41 3.53 -8.94 -2.81
CA VAL A 41 2.17 -9.28 -3.21
C VAL A 41 1.13 -8.37 -2.52
N LEU A 42 1.39 -7.92 -1.30
CA LEU A 42 0.46 -7.13 -0.49
C LEU A 42 -0.02 -5.83 -1.18
N PRO A 43 0.85 -4.99 -1.80
CA PRO A 43 0.42 -3.86 -2.62
C PRO A 43 -0.60 -4.22 -3.71
N PHE A 44 -0.39 -5.33 -4.42
CA PHE A 44 -1.31 -5.77 -5.47
C PHE A 44 -2.64 -6.24 -4.91
N ILE A 45 -2.61 -7.01 -3.81
CA ILE A 45 -3.83 -7.45 -3.11
C ILE A 45 -4.65 -6.23 -2.66
N SER A 46 -4.00 -5.19 -2.11
CA SER A 46 -4.66 -3.96 -1.68
C SER A 46 -5.44 -3.30 -2.83
N ILE A 47 -4.82 -3.19 -4.01
CA ILE A 47 -5.47 -2.62 -5.20
C ILE A 47 -6.65 -3.49 -5.64
N ILE A 48 -6.49 -4.81 -5.69
CA ILE A 48 -7.57 -5.74 -6.04
C ILE A 48 -8.77 -5.52 -5.11
N ILE A 49 -8.54 -5.50 -3.79
CA ILE A 49 -9.61 -5.28 -2.81
C ILE A 49 -10.29 -3.93 -3.05
N LEU A 50 -9.53 -2.85 -3.25
CA LEU A 50 -10.09 -1.52 -3.49
C LEU A 50 -10.94 -1.44 -4.75
N VAL A 51 -10.54 -2.12 -5.83
CA VAL A 51 -11.30 -2.15 -7.08
C VAL A 51 -12.66 -2.84 -6.88
N PHE A 52 -12.71 -3.88 -6.07
CA PHE A 52 -13.95 -4.61 -5.79
C PHE A 52 -14.75 -4.05 -4.60
N LEU A 53 -14.15 -3.16 -3.79
CA LEU A 53 -14.83 -2.53 -2.68
C LEU A 53 -15.87 -1.56 -3.24
N LYS A 54 -17.16 -1.86 -3.01
CA LYS A 54 -18.25 -0.97 -3.41
C LYS A 54 -18.02 0.41 -2.79
N ASP A 55 -18.13 1.43 -3.64
CA ASP A 55 -17.95 2.81 -3.23
C ASP A 55 -18.91 3.15 -2.09
N LYS A 56 -18.41 3.81 -1.05
CA LYS A 56 -19.26 4.29 0.05
C LYS A 56 -19.98 5.57 -0.39
N ALA A 57 -20.71 5.48 -1.50
CA ALA A 57 -21.57 6.56 -1.95
C ALA A 57 -22.74 6.74 -0.97
N GLN A 58 -22.60 7.76 -0.11
CA GLN A 58 -23.67 8.62 0.41
C GLN A 58 -24.67 8.03 1.43
N GLY A 59 -24.19 7.63 2.61
CA GLY A 59 -25.03 7.40 3.81
C GLY A 59 -25.18 8.60 4.76
N LYS A 60 -24.48 9.71 4.50
CA LYS A 60 -24.68 10.98 5.22
C LYS A 60 -25.10 12.05 4.22
N LYS A 61 -26.37 12.00 3.78
CA LYS A 61 -27.08 13.21 3.35
C LYS A 61 -26.93 14.21 4.49
N HIS A 62 -25.97 15.12 4.38
CA HIS A 62 -25.86 16.22 5.32
C HIS A 62 -27.19 16.98 5.20
N LYS A 63 -27.92 17.11 6.31
CA LYS A 63 -29.18 17.86 6.45
C LYS A 63 -28.96 19.37 6.28
N LEU A 64 -28.28 19.77 5.21
CA LEU A 64 -27.96 21.16 4.91
C LEU A 64 -29.05 21.84 4.08
N ALA A 65 -30.11 21.12 3.68
CA ALA A 65 -31.22 21.67 2.89
C ALA A 65 -32.52 21.87 3.69
N ASP A 66 -32.55 21.54 5.00
CA ASP A 66 -33.77 21.63 5.81
C ASP A 66 -34.06 23.04 6.36
N HIS A 67 -33.20 24.04 6.10
CA HIS A 67 -33.31 25.39 6.71
C HIS A 67 -33.59 26.53 5.72
N VAL A 68 -33.90 26.24 4.45
CA VAL A 68 -34.47 27.24 3.53
C VAL A 68 -35.90 26.82 3.23
N LYS A 69 -36.82 27.23 4.11
CA LYS A 69 -38.26 27.28 3.82
C LYS A 69 -38.61 28.76 3.73
N ASP A 70 -39.14 29.14 2.58
CA ASP A 70 -39.74 30.45 2.28
C ASP A 70 -40.91 30.77 3.22
#